data_AF-A0A9D6R1D9-F1
#
_entry.id   AF-A0A9D6R1D9-F1
#
_cell.length_a   1.000
_cell.length_b   1.000
_cell.length_c   1.000
_cell.angle_alpha   90.00
_cell.angle_beta   90.00
_cell.angle_gamma   90.00
#
_symmetry.space_group_name_H-M   'P 1'
#
loop_
_entity.id
_entity.type
_entity.pdbx_description
1 polymer ?
#
loop_
_entity_poly.entity_id
_entity_poly.type
_entity_poly.pdbx_seq_one_letter_code
_entity_poly.pdbx_strand_id
1 'polypeptide(L)' 'MSELNGYKSGSNLEKILKSGHFAVTAELGPPKNADAEVIRKKASILKGYADAANITDNQTAIVRMSSIGAG' A
#
# COMPACT_ATOMS: atom_id res chain seq x y z
N MET A 1 25.10 14.38 12.92
CA MET A 1 24.52 15.01 11.71
C MET A 1 23.67 13.94 11.03
N SER A 2 22.35 13.88 11.15
CA SER A 2 21.33 14.76 11.71
C SER A 2 20.39 13.97 12.65
N GLU A 3 19.92 14.63 13.71
CA GLU A 3 18.81 14.17 14.54
C GLU A 3 17.56 13.92 13.68
N LEU A 4 16.83 12.82 13.93
CA LEU A 4 15.58 12.50 13.24
C LEU A 4 14.42 12.35 14.24
N ASN A 5 13.46 13.26 14.14
CA ASN A 5 12.03 13.02 14.32
C ASN A 5 11.19 13.88 13.33
N GLY A 6 11.65 14.24 12.13
CA GLY A 6 12.46 13.38 11.25
C GLY A 6 11.67 12.16 10.77
N TYR A 7 10.40 12.37 10.37
CA TYR A 7 9.38 11.42 9.89
C TYR A 7 9.77 10.63 8.63
N LYS A 8 10.97 10.04 8.63
CA LYS A 8 11.46 9.09 7.67
C LYS A 8 11.08 7.70 8.20
N SER A 9 10.27 6.98 7.45
CA SER A 9 9.86 5.60 7.74
C SER A 9 11.04 4.63 7.88
N GLY A 10 12.20 4.94 7.27
CA GLY A 10 13.32 4.00 7.18
C GLY A 10 13.02 2.76 6.31
N SER A 11 11.88 2.76 5.60
CA SER A 11 11.41 1.66 4.77
C SER A 11 12.27 1.44 3.53
N ASN A 12 12.10 0.28 2.89
CA ASN A 12 12.77 0.00 1.62
C ASN A 12 12.37 1.01 0.54
N LEU A 13 11.07 1.30 0.40
CA LEU A 13 10.57 2.32 -0.53
C LEU A 13 11.25 3.68 -0.33
N GLU A 14 11.42 4.13 0.91
CA GLU A 14 12.10 5.39 1.18
C GLU A 14 13.56 5.38 0.71
N LYS A 15 14.29 4.27 0.94
CA LYS A 15 15.68 4.12 0.54
C LYS A 15 15.82 4.15 -0.99
N ILE A 16 14.96 3.40 -1.69
CA ILE A 16 14.91 3.35 -3.16
C ILE A 16 14.67 4.76 -3.73
N LEU A 17 13.62 5.46 -3.26
CA LEU A 17 13.29 6.80 -3.73
C LEU A 17 14.41 7.82 -3.45
N LYS A 18 15.04 7.77 -2.25
CA LYS A 18 16.17 8.65 -1.92
C LYS A 18 17.39 8.42 -2.81
N SER A 19 17.61 7.18 -3.22
CA SER A 19 18.73 6.81 -4.09
C SER A 19 18.49 7.12 -5.58
N GLY A 20 17.30 7.64 -5.94
CA GLY A 20 16.96 7.98 -7.33
C GLY A 20 16.67 6.77 -8.23
N HIS A 21 16.48 5.59 -7.65
CA HIS A 21 16.14 4.38 -8.39
C HIS A 21 14.63 4.30 -8.67
N PHE A 22 14.28 3.53 -9.70
CA PHE A 22 12.89 3.20 -9.99
C PHE A 22 12.32 2.31 -8.89
N ALA A 23 11.12 2.63 -8.41
CA ALA A 23 10.43 1.88 -7.36
C ALA A 23 9.25 1.10 -7.94
N VAL A 24 9.11 -0.17 -7.55
CA VAL A 24 7.96 -1.02 -7.87
C VAL A 24 7.11 -1.20 -6.62
N THR A 25 5.83 -0.84 -6.70
CA THR A 25 4.87 -1.09 -5.62
C THR A 25 3.82 -2.09 -6.06
N ALA A 26 3.24 -2.79 -5.09
CA ALA A 26 2.14 -3.71 -5.32
C ALA A 26 0.92 -3.35 -4.47
N GLU A 27 -0.27 -3.49 -5.05
CA GLU A 27 -1.52 -3.28 -4.34
C GLU A 27 -2.09 -4.61 -3.83
N LEU A 28 -2.45 -4.64 -2.54
CA LEU A 28 -3.05 -5.78 -1.87
C LEU A 28 -4.48 -5.48 -1.45
N GLY A 29 -5.35 -6.38 -1.88
CA GLY A 29 -6.73 -6.38 -1.47
C GLY A 29 -6.97 -6.93 -0.06
N PRO A 30 -7.76 -6.24 0.78
CA PRO A 30 -8.12 -6.76 2.09
C PRO A 30 -8.95 -8.05 1.96
N PRO A 31 -8.78 -9.02 2.87
CA PRO A 31 -9.72 -10.12 3.03
C PRO A 31 -11.12 -9.60 3.42
N LYS A 32 -12.16 -10.39 3.13
CA LYS A 32 -13.54 -10.07 3.53
C LYS A 32 -13.72 -10.01 5.06
N ASN A 33 -12.83 -10.66 5.79
CA ASN A 33 -12.75 -10.78 7.24
C ASN A 33 -11.42 -10.17 7.72
N ALA A 34 -11.36 -9.64 8.95
CA ALA A 34 -10.17 -8.94 9.48
C ALA A 34 -8.98 -9.87 9.85
N ASP A 35 -8.77 -10.94 9.10
CA ASP A 35 -7.68 -11.89 9.32
C ASP A 35 -6.36 -11.39 8.68
N ALA A 36 -5.44 -10.98 9.54
CA ALA A 36 -4.13 -10.49 9.13
C ALA A 36 -3.23 -11.57 8.51
N GLU A 37 -3.47 -12.87 8.75
CA GLU A 37 -2.69 -13.95 8.14
C GLU A 37 -2.87 -14.01 6.63
N VAL A 38 -4.09 -13.73 6.13
CA VAL A 38 -4.36 -13.70 4.69
C VAL A 38 -3.52 -12.62 4.00
N ILE A 39 -3.41 -11.44 4.62
CA ILE A 39 -2.55 -10.36 4.16
C ILE A 39 -1.09 -10.75 4.20
N ARG A 40 -0.61 -11.32 5.32
CA ARG A 40 0.78 -11.76 5.47
C ARG A 40 1.17 -12.80 4.42
N LYS A 41 0.29 -13.74 4.11
CA LYS A 41 0.51 -14.75 3.07
C LYS A 41 0.63 -14.11 1.69
N LYS A 42 -0.30 -13.20 1.32
CA LYS A 42 -0.23 -12.47 0.03
C LYS A 42 1.02 -11.60 -0.07
N ALA A 43 1.35 -10.85 0.98
CA ALA A 43 2.54 -10.00 1.02
C ALA A 43 3.84 -10.82 0.90
N SER A 44 3.87 -12.03 1.46
CA SER A 44 5.04 -12.91 1.40
C SER A 44 5.35 -13.37 -0.02
N ILE A 45 4.33 -13.53 -0.88
CA ILE A 45 4.52 -13.86 -2.32
C ILE A 45 5.22 -12.71 -3.05
N LEU A 46 4.94 -11.47 -2.66
CA LEU A 46 5.47 -10.25 -3.28
C LEU A 46 6.84 -9.85 -2.73
N LYS A 47 7.30 -10.50 -1.65
CA LYS A 47 8.58 -10.20 -1.01
C LYS A 47 9.72 -10.47 -1.99
N GLY A 48 10.51 -9.44 -2.28
CA GLY A 48 11.62 -9.52 -3.25
C GLY A 48 11.23 -9.18 -4.69
N TYR A 49 9.94 -9.01 -4.98
CA TYR A 49 9.44 -8.58 -6.30
C TYR A 49 8.93 -7.14 -6.30
N ALA A 50 8.54 -6.59 -5.13
CA ALA A 50 8.12 -5.21 -4.95
C ALA A 50 8.85 -4.55 -3.78
N ASP A 51 9.05 -3.24 -3.87
CA ASP A 51 9.73 -2.42 -2.86
C ASP A 51 8.84 -2.05 -1.67
N ALA A 52 7.53 -2.00 -1.90
CA ALA A 52 6.49 -1.82 -0.90
C ALA A 52 5.15 -2.37 -1.39
N ALA A 53 4.24 -2.61 -0.45
CA ALA A 53 2.85 -2.97 -0.75
C ALA A 53 1.88 -2.05 0.00
N ASN A 54 0.83 -1.58 -0.67
CA ASN A 54 -0.30 -0.88 -0.05
C ASN A 54 -1.46 -1.86 0.16
N ILE A 55 -2.21 -1.70 1.25
CA ILE A 55 -3.48 -2.39 1.47
C ILE A 55 -4.59 -1.36 1.34
N THR A 56 -5.51 -1.57 0.41
CA THR A 56 -6.62 -0.63 0.18
C THR A 56 -7.69 -0.76 1.26
N ASP A 57 -8.22 0.35 1.75
CA ASP A 57 -9.28 0.42 2.77
C ASP A 57 -10.71 0.35 2.16
N ASN A 58 -10.84 0.33 0.83
CA ASN A 58 -12.14 0.26 0.15
C ASN A 58 -12.10 -0.42 -1.24
N GLN A 59 -11.53 -1.63 -1.33
CA GLN A 59 -11.34 -2.33 -2.61
C GLN A 59 -12.63 -2.74 -3.35
N THR A 60 -13.80 -2.57 -2.72
CA THR A 60 -15.11 -2.96 -3.29
C THR A 60 -16.10 -1.80 -3.37
N ALA A 61 -15.60 -0.56 -3.34
CA ALA A 61 -16.46 0.63 -3.47
C ALA A 61 -17.30 0.55 -4.76
N ILE A 62 -18.58 0.23 -4.62
CA ILE A 62 -19.54 0.36 -5.71
C ILE A 62 -20.01 1.82 -5.70
N VAL A 63 -19.46 2.63 -6.58
CA VAL A 63 -19.96 3.99 -6.80
C VAL A 63 -21.37 3.92 -7.38
N ARG A 64 -22.35 4.38 -6.60
CA ARG A 64 -23.71 4.64 -7.10
C ARG A 64 -23.89 6.14 -7.21
N MET A 65 -24.20 6.61 -8.42
CA MET A 65 -24.56 8.01 -8.64
C MET A 65 -25.89 8.29 -7.93
N SER A 66 -25.91 9.34 -7.10
CA SER A 66 -27.16 9.81 -6.49
C SER A 66 -28.13 10.27 -7.58
N SER A 67 -29.43 10.01 -7.43
CA SER A 67 -30.46 10.51 -8.35
C SER A 67 -30.46 12.05 -8.46
N ILE A 68 -29.97 12.75 -7.44
CA ILE A 68 -29.78 14.21 -7.44
C ILE A 68 -28.61 14.66 -8.33
N GLY A 69 -27.58 13.84 -8.51
CA GLY A 69 -26.41 14.16 -9.34
C GLY A 69 -26.49 13.66 -10.78
N ALA A 70 -27.56 12.92 -11.11
CA ALA A 70 -27.81 12.38 -12.45
C ALA A 70 -28.79 13.24 -13.27
N GLY A 71 -29.23 14.37 -12.71
CA GLY A 71 -30.10 15.37 -13.35
C GLY A 71 -29.31 16.51 -13.97
#